data_AF-A0A4Y2FIP9-F1
#
_entry.id   AF-A0A4Y2FIP9-F1
#
_cell.length_a   1.000
_cell.length_b   1.000
_cell.length_c   1.000
_cell.angle_alpha   90.00
_cell.angle_beta   90.00
_cell.angle_gamma   90.00
#
_symmetry.space_group_name_H-M   'P 1'
#
loop_
_entity.id
_entity.type
_entity.pdbx_description
1 polymer ?
#
loop_
_entity_poly.entity_id
_entity_poly.type
_entity_poly.pdbx_seq_one_letter_code
_entity_poly.pdbx_strand_id
1 'polypeptide(L)'
;MDSFLKKRQIEEAVNSNEINSQRKRLKVATNEKIDAAVLKWFQKMRAANVSIKEPLIYGKARNFAVMLGKECFKASNGWLMRFRDRHGITF
;
A
#
# COMPACT_ATOMS: atom_id res chain seq x y z
N MET A 1 24.94 16.48 25.96
CA MET A 1 25.43 17.29 24.82
C MET A 1 26.14 16.37 23.86
N ASP A 2 25.35 15.91 22.89
CA ASP A 2 25.69 15.62 21.49
C ASP A 2 26.66 14.48 21.13
N SER A 3 26.11 13.26 21.21
CA SER A 3 25.89 12.30 20.12
C SER A 3 26.52 12.55 18.71
N PHE A 4 27.83 12.74 18.60
CA PHE A 4 28.54 12.82 17.32
C PHE A 4 29.08 11.48 16.77
N LEU A 5 28.52 10.34 17.15
CA LEU A 5 29.00 9.02 16.68
C LEU A 5 28.11 8.32 15.65
N LYS A 6 27.22 9.02 14.95
CA LYS A 6 26.34 8.37 13.96
C LYS A 6 26.28 9.08 12.61
N LYS A 7 27.42 9.59 12.15
CA LYS A 7 27.58 10.20 10.82
C LYS A 7 28.64 9.52 9.94
N ARG A 8 28.90 8.23 10.16
CA ARG A 8 29.94 7.45 9.45
C ARG A 8 29.47 6.10 8.88
N GLN A 9 28.17 5.99 8.56
CA GLN A 9 27.58 4.81 7.91
C GLN A 9 26.61 5.19 6.77
N ILE A 10 26.98 6.18 5.96
CA ILE A 10 26.25 6.53 4.73
C ILE A 10 27.26 6.67 3.58
N GLU A 11 28.12 5.66 3.37
CA GLU A 11 29.04 5.65 2.21
C GLU A 11 29.00 4.34 1.40
N GLU A 12 27.98 3.50 1.60
CA GLU A 12 27.76 2.30 0.75
C GLU A 12 26.38 2.32 0.04
N ALA A 13 25.90 3.52 -0.32
CA ALA A 13 24.62 3.71 -1.01
C ALA A 13 24.76 3.94 -2.53
N VAL A 14 25.84 3.46 -3.17
CA VAL A 14 26.12 3.75 -4.60
C VAL A 14 26.35 2.47 -5.41
N ASN A 15 25.45 1.49 -5.29
CA ASN A 15 25.31 0.43 -6.31
C ASN A 15 23.85 0.02 -6.54
N SER A 16 22.95 1.02 -6.58
CA SER A 16 21.51 0.88 -6.32
C SER A 16 20.60 0.73 -7.55
N ASN A 17 21.10 0.36 -8.72
CA ASN A 17 20.20 0.16 -9.88
C ASN A 17 19.51 -1.21 -9.91
N GLU A 18 20.20 -2.29 -9.54
CA GLU A 18 19.61 -3.64 -9.59
C GLU A 18 18.72 -3.96 -8.38
N ILE A 19 19.17 -3.60 -7.17
CA ILE A 19 18.44 -3.83 -5.91
C ILE A 19 17.08 -3.11 -5.90
N ASN A 20 16.99 -1.97 -6.57
CA ASN A 20 15.78 -1.15 -6.59
C ASN A 20 14.68 -1.77 -7.46
N SER A 21 15.04 -2.44 -8.56
CA SER A 21 14.07 -3.12 -9.44
C SER A 21 13.35 -4.28 -8.72
N GLN A 22 14.09 -5.14 -8.02
CA GLN A 22 13.53 -6.26 -7.27
C GLN A 22 12.69 -5.79 -6.07
N ARG A 23 13.18 -4.79 -5.31
CA ARG A 23 12.39 -4.17 -4.23
C ARG A 23 11.10 -3.53 -4.74
N LYS A 24 11.13 -2.83 -5.88
CA LYS A 24 9.92 -2.28 -6.53
C LYS A 24 8.94 -3.41 -6.89
N ARG A 25 9.42 -4.49 -7.50
CA ARG A 25 8.58 -5.64 -7.89
C ARG A 25 7.94 -6.32 -6.67
N LEU A 26 8.69 -6.50 -5.59
CA LEU A 26 8.17 -7.04 -4.32
C LEU A 26 7.13 -6.12 -3.67
N LYS A 27 7.33 -4.78 -3.74
CA LYS A 27 6.36 -3.80 -3.23
C LYS A 27 5.07 -3.79 -4.05
N VAL A 28 5.17 -3.93 -5.37
CA VAL A 28 4.01 -4.10 -6.27
C VAL A 28 3.24 -5.36 -5.88
N ALA A 29 3.91 -6.52 -5.84
CA ALA A 29 3.28 -7.80 -5.46
C ALA A 29 2.68 -7.79 -4.04
N THR A 30 3.26 -7.01 -3.12
CA THR A 30 2.74 -6.84 -1.77
C THR A 30 1.45 -6.03 -1.76
N ASN A 31 1.40 -4.93 -2.50
CA ASN A 31 0.21 -4.09 -2.60
C ASN A 31 -0.93 -4.82 -3.33
N GLU A 32 -0.61 -5.70 -4.29
CA GLU A 32 -1.60 -6.55 -4.97
C GLU A 32 -2.41 -7.43 -4.00
N LYS A 33 -1.78 -7.96 -2.95
CA LYS A 33 -2.51 -8.75 -1.94
C LYS A 33 -3.51 -7.89 -1.16
N ILE A 34 -3.13 -6.67 -0.83
CA ILE A 34 -4.01 -5.70 -0.15
C ILE A 34 -5.14 -5.29 -1.10
N ASP A 35 -4.82 -4.96 -2.35
CA ASP A 35 -5.78 -4.59 -3.39
C ASP A 35 -6.83 -5.70 -3.59
N ALA A 36 -6.39 -6.96 -3.72
CA ALA A 36 -7.28 -8.10 -3.87
C ALA A 36 -8.21 -8.28 -2.65
N ALA A 37 -7.70 -8.12 -1.43
CA ALA A 37 -8.49 -8.21 -0.21
C ALA A 37 -9.55 -7.09 -0.12
N VAL A 38 -9.15 -5.85 -0.44
CA VAL A 38 -10.06 -4.70 -0.49
C VAL A 38 -11.11 -4.88 -1.57
N LEU A 39 -10.73 -5.32 -2.77
CA LEU A 39 -11.65 -5.56 -3.87
C LEU A 39 -12.71 -6.61 -3.51
N LYS A 40 -12.30 -7.75 -2.95
CA LYS A 40 -13.23 -8.80 -2.52
C LYS A 40 -14.22 -8.30 -1.47
N TRP A 41 -13.76 -7.48 -0.52
CA TRP A 41 -14.65 -6.85 0.45
C TRP A 41 -15.60 -5.83 -0.21
N PHE A 42 -15.09 -5.00 -1.11
CA PHE A 42 -15.87 -4.00 -1.84
C PHE A 42 -16.99 -4.64 -2.67
N GLN A 43 -16.68 -5.71 -3.41
CA GLN A 43 -17.64 -6.48 -4.19
C GLN A 43 -18.75 -7.07 -3.31
N LYS A 44 -18.41 -7.61 -2.14
CA LYS A 44 -19.41 -8.11 -1.18
C LYS A 44 -20.36 -7.02 -0.71
N MET A 45 -19.83 -5.83 -0.41
CA MET A 45 -20.63 -4.69 0.03
C MET A 45 -21.52 -4.15 -1.09
N ARG A 46 -21.03 -4.11 -2.34
CA ARG A 46 -21.83 -3.76 -3.52
C ARG A 46 -22.95 -4.77 -3.77
N ALA A 47 -22.67 -6.06 -3.63
CA ALA A 47 -23.70 -7.11 -3.72
C ALA A 47 -24.77 -6.99 -2.62
N ALA A 48 -24.40 -6.47 -1.44
CA ALA A 48 -25.32 -6.14 -0.37
C ALA A 48 -26.02 -4.77 -0.54
N ASN A 49 -25.86 -4.12 -1.70
CA ASN A 49 -26.41 -2.80 -2.03
C ASN A 49 -26.01 -1.68 -1.04
N VAL A 50 -24.85 -1.82 -0.40
CA VAL A 50 -24.33 -0.83 0.54
C VAL A 50 -23.53 0.23 -0.21
N SER A 51 -23.88 1.51 -0.01
CA SER A 51 -23.07 2.62 -0.50
C SER A 51 -21.83 2.80 0.36
N ILE A 52 -20.65 2.72 -0.25
CA ILE A 52 -19.35 2.81 0.44
C ILE A 52 -18.70 4.14 0.11
N LYS A 53 -18.43 4.94 1.14
CA LYS A 53 -17.67 6.19 1.03
C LYS A 53 -16.17 5.91 0.99
N GLU A 54 -15.40 6.76 0.30
CA GLU A 54 -13.94 6.64 0.20
C GLU A 54 -13.21 6.48 1.55
N PRO A 55 -13.54 7.23 2.63
CA PRO A 55 -12.98 7.04 3.98
C PRO A 55 -13.00 5.59 4.47
N LEU A 56 -14.08 4.85 4.17
CA LEU A 56 -14.23 3.46 4.59
C LEU A 56 -13.26 2.54 3.85
N ILE A 57 -12.98 2.85 2.58
CA ILE A 57 -12.04 2.07 1.76
C ILE A 57 -10.62 2.26 2.28
N TYR A 58 -10.23 3.50 2.61
CA TYR A 58 -8.93 3.76 3.22
C TYR A 58 -8.77 3.00 4.55
N GLY A 59 -9.79 3.06 5.41
CA GLY A 59 -9.78 2.33 6.69
C GLY A 59 -9.66 0.81 6.48
N LYS A 60 -10.44 0.25 5.55
CA LYS A 60 -10.40 -1.18 5.28
C LYS A 60 -9.07 -1.63 4.70
N ALA A 61 -8.46 -0.84 3.82
CA ALA A 61 -7.16 -1.13 3.24
C ALA A 61 -6.05 -1.15 4.31
N ARG A 62 -6.08 -0.21 5.26
CA ARG A 62 -5.15 -0.22 6.41
C ARG A 62 -5.35 -1.45 7.27
N ASN A 63 -6.59 -1.84 7.55
CA ASN A 63 -6.89 -3.04 8.33
C ASN A 63 -6.34 -4.31 7.65
N PHE A 64 -6.56 -4.47 6.34
CA PHE A 64 -5.98 -5.59 5.60
C PHE A 64 -4.46 -5.54 5.55
N ALA A 65 -3.87 -4.35 5.44
CA ALA A 65 -2.43 -4.21 5.49
C ALA A 65 -1.84 -4.69 6.82
N VAL A 66 -2.44 -4.33 7.96
CA VAL A 66 -2.04 -4.82 9.28
C VAL A 66 -2.18 -6.34 9.37
N MET A 67 -3.31 -6.91 8.93
CA MET A 67 -3.52 -8.37 8.91
C MET A 67 -2.50 -9.13 8.05
N LEU A 68 -1.97 -8.48 7.01
CA LEU A 68 -0.95 -9.04 6.11
C LEU A 68 0.49 -8.73 6.56
N GLY A 69 0.67 -8.12 7.75
CA GLY A 69 1.98 -7.74 8.28
C GLY A 69 2.65 -6.58 7.53
N LYS A 70 1.85 -5.68 6.93
CA LYS A 70 2.30 -4.57 6.08
C LYS A 70 1.94 -3.21 6.69
N GLU A 71 2.41 -2.98 7.91
CA GLU A 71 2.13 -1.76 8.68
C GLU A 71 2.62 -0.47 7.99
N CYS A 72 3.63 -0.56 7.12
CA CYS A 72 4.12 0.57 6.34
C CYS A 72 3.23 0.95 5.14
N PHE A 73 2.15 0.21 4.88
CA PHE A 73 1.23 0.52 3.79
C PHE A 73 0.50 1.83 4.04
N LYS A 74 0.60 2.75 3.08
CA LYS A 74 -0.11 4.02 3.11
C LYS A 74 -1.28 3.95 2.13
N ALA A 75 -2.49 3.86 2.68
CA ALA A 75 -3.72 4.09 1.93
C ALA A 75 -3.85 5.58 1.59
N SER A 76 -3.05 6.04 0.62
CA SER A 76 -3.00 7.42 0.15
C SER A 76 -4.03 7.67 -0.95
N ASN A 77 -4.33 8.95 -1.23
CA ASN A 77 -5.22 9.32 -2.33
C ASN A 77 -4.72 8.76 -3.67
N GLY A 78 -3.40 8.80 -3.91
CA GLY A 78 -2.79 8.22 -5.11
C GLY A 78 -2.99 6.71 -5.22
N TRP A 79 -2.93 5.98 -4.10
CA TRP A 79 -3.28 4.56 -4.09
C TRP A 79 -4.76 4.33 -4.41
N LEU A 80 -5.69 5.08 -3.81
CA LEU A 80 -7.12 4.91 -4.07
C LEU A 80 -7.48 5.21 -5.53
N MET A 81 -6.89 6.26 -6.11
CA MET A 81 -7.07 6.58 -7.53
C MET A 81 -6.64 5.40 -8.42
N ARG A 82 -5.42 4.88 -8.21
CA ARG A 82 -4.91 3.73 -8.98
C ARG A 82 -5.68 2.44 -8.70
N PHE A 83 -6.22 2.27 -7.50
CA PHE A 83 -7.08 1.13 -7.15
C PHE A 83 -8.40 1.20 -7.92
N ARG A 84 -9.03 2.39 -8.00
CA ARG A 84 -10.23 2.60 -8.82
C ARG A 84 -9.97 2.34 -10.29
N ASP A 85 -8.93 2.95 -10.84
CA ASP A 85 -8.59 2.83 -12.27
C ASP A 85 -8.34 1.37 -12.65
N ARG A 86 -7.62 0.62 -11.82
CA ARG A 86 -7.30 -0.81 -12.07
C ARG A 86 -8.51 -1.72 -12.02
N HIS A 87 -9.54 -1.38 -11.25
CA HIS A 87 -10.70 -2.24 -11.02
C HIS A 87 -12.02 -1.68 -11.56
N GLY A 88 -11.97 -0.56 -12.29
CA GLY A 88 -13.15 0.09 -12.85
C GLY A 88 -14.18 0.52 -11.81
N ILE A 89 -13.73 0.91 -10.61
CA ILE A 89 -14.64 1.30 -9.52
C ILE A 89 -15.04 2.76 -9.66
N THR A 90 -16.34 3.00 -9.80
CA THR A 90 -16.98 4.31 -9.76
C THR A 90 -17.91 4.38 -8.53
N PHE A 91 -17.97 5.54 -7.87
CA PHE A 91 -18.85 5.79 -6.72
C PHE A 91 -20.19 6.38 -7.16
#